data_AF-A0A812SJY7-F1
#
_entry.id   AF-A0A812SJY7-F1
#
_cell.length_a   1.000
_cell.length_b   1.000
_cell.length_c   1.000
_cell.angle_alpha   90.00
_cell.angle_beta   90.00
_cell.angle_gamma   90.00
#
_symmetry.space_group_name_H-M   'P 1'
#
loop_
_entity.id
_entity.type
_entity.pdbx_description
1 polymer ?
#
loop_
_entity_poly.entity_id
_entity_poly.type
_entity_poly.pdbx_seq_one_letter_code
_entity_poly.pdbx_strand_id
1 'polypeptide(L)'
;MSVLGCRAHRLASAVLLAGILPCASQRAFKISSSACTLTASASSCQVAAAGDAALQIVFNANAATALTLDMSSTTTCSASGIVCPQVFMVTSDHSENVVKLSKCSYYKQADYSTHLLTYTFMNVGASSAFAVHDDHNVGRAVVPPGSIRECFCHCSGTCATGTNNRLYCTHISTR
;
A
#
# COMPACT_ATOMS: atom_id res chain seq x y z
N MET A 1 53.39 -18.14 -14.43
CA MET A 1 54.15 -17.97 -15.70
C MET A 1 53.19 -18.40 -16.80
N SER A 2 52.70 -17.58 -17.74
CA SER A 2 53.22 -16.35 -18.31
C SER A 2 52.10 -15.42 -18.78
N VAL A 3 52.45 -14.15 -18.81
CA VAL A 3 51.75 -12.99 -19.35
C VAL A 3 51.79 -13.04 -20.89
N LEU A 4 50.80 -12.40 -21.54
CA LEU A 4 50.79 -11.68 -22.83
C LEU A 4 49.53 -12.04 -23.65
N GLY A 5 48.81 -11.11 -24.29
CA GLY A 5 49.17 -9.74 -24.60
C GLY A 5 47.98 -8.92 -25.08
N CYS A 6 48.02 -7.65 -24.69
CA CYS A 6 47.18 -6.58 -25.17
C CYS A 6 47.50 -6.29 -26.64
N ARG A 7 46.51 -6.37 -27.53
CA ARG A 7 46.57 -5.72 -28.85
C ARG A 7 45.44 -4.72 -28.95
N ALA A 8 45.82 -3.45 -28.82
CA ALA A 8 44.99 -2.31 -29.14
C ALA A 8 44.78 -2.25 -30.65
N HIS A 9 43.54 -2.37 -31.11
CA HIS A 9 43.12 -1.82 -32.37
C HIS A 9 42.13 -0.69 -32.10
N ARG A 10 42.62 0.52 -32.38
CA ARG A 10 41.81 1.74 -32.47
C ARG A 10 40.88 1.58 -33.66
N LEU A 11 39.58 1.57 -33.42
CA LEU A 11 38.58 1.90 -34.43
C LEU A 11 37.42 2.64 -33.75
N ALA A 12 37.26 3.88 -34.21
CA ALA A 12 36.06 4.69 -34.25
C ALA A 12 35.16 4.78 -33.00
N SER A 13 35.07 6.00 -32.49
CA SER A 13 34.00 6.52 -31.65
C SER A 13 32.62 6.04 -32.09
N ALA A 14 32.02 5.15 -31.31
CA ALA A 14 30.60 5.16 -31.08
C ALA A 14 30.42 5.41 -29.59
N VAL A 15 30.24 6.67 -29.22
CA VAL A 15 29.59 6.98 -27.94
C VAL A 15 28.18 6.43 -28.09
N LEU A 16 27.97 5.17 -27.71
CA LEU A 16 26.65 4.71 -27.36
C LEU A 16 26.24 5.60 -26.19
N LEU A 17 25.42 6.62 -26.45
CA LEU A 17 24.42 7.04 -25.50
C LEU A 17 23.54 5.82 -25.28
N ALA A 18 23.99 4.91 -24.42
CA ALA A 18 23.11 3.95 -23.76
C ALA A 18 22.14 4.83 -23.00
N GLY A 19 20.95 5.03 -23.59
CA GLY A 19 19.83 5.64 -22.91
C GLY A 19 19.72 4.94 -21.58
N ILE A 20 19.93 5.70 -20.51
CA ILE A 20 19.62 5.27 -19.15
C ILE A 20 18.11 5.07 -19.18
N LEU A 21 17.67 3.86 -19.54
CA LEU A 21 16.32 3.41 -19.31
C LEU A 21 16.06 3.71 -17.83
N PRO A 22 15.04 4.50 -17.49
CA PRO A 22 14.73 4.78 -16.10
C PRO A 22 14.53 3.42 -15.45
N CYS A 23 15.50 3.03 -14.61
CA CYS A 23 15.37 1.82 -13.82
C CYS A 23 14.08 2.02 -13.02
N ALA A 24 13.04 1.25 -13.35
CA ALA A 24 11.82 1.27 -12.56
C ALA A 24 12.24 0.95 -11.12
N SER A 25 12.09 1.93 -10.24
CA SER A 25 12.45 1.77 -8.83
C SER A 25 11.62 0.63 -8.26
N GLN A 26 12.21 -0.55 -8.08
CA GLN A 26 11.54 -1.67 -7.43
C GLN A 26 11.38 -1.35 -5.94
N ARG A 27 10.14 -1.23 -5.48
CA ARG A 27 9.84 -1.17 -4.05
C ARG A 27 9.73 -2.59 -3.52
N ALA A 28 10.49 -2.90 -2.48
CA ALA A 28 10.37 -4.14 -1.72
C ALA A 28 9.85 -3.82 -0.32
N PHE A 29 8.95 -4.65 0.19
CA PHE A 29 8.43 -4.55 1.55
C PHE A 29 8.38 -5.95 2.16
N LYS A 30 8.57 -6.02 3.48
CA LYS A 30 8.35 -7.25 4.23
C LYS A 30 6.86 -7.60 4.17
N ILE A 31 6.49 -8.86 4.03
CA ILE A 31 5.09 -9.30 4.14
C ILE A 31 4.85 -9.76 5.59
N SER A 32 3.72 -9.36 6.18
CA SER A 32 3.31 -9.80 7.51
C SER A 32 3.18 -11.33 7.52
N SER A 33 3.73 -12.00 8.54
CA SER A 33 3.53 -13.45 8.73
C SER A 33 2.09 -13.82 9.14
N SER A 34 1.32 -12.82 9.57
CA SER A 34 -0.08 -12.98 9.98
C SER A 34 -1.01 -12.42 8.92
N ALA A 35 -2.12 -13.14 8.68
CA ALA A 35 -3.21 -12.70 7.82
C ALA A 35 -4.45 -12.36 8.62
N CYS A 36 -5.11 -11.30 8.18
CA CYS A 36 -6.40 -10.86 8.65
C CYS A 36 -7.51 -11.50 7.83
N THR A 37 -8.25 -12.47 8.38
CA THR A 37 -9.34 -13.13 7.65
C THR A 37 -10.70 -12.62 8.13
N LEU A 38 -11.50 -12.08 7.22
CA LEU A 38 -12.84 -11.58 7.48
C LEU A 38 -13.85 -12.63 7.02
N THR A 39 -14.52 -13.24 8.00
CA THR A 39 -15.72 -14.04 7.80
C THR A 39 -16.96 -13.16 8.02
N ALA A 40 -18.14 -13.58 7.56
CA ALA A 40 -19.36 -12.80 7.31
C ALA A 40 -19.91 -11.81 8.38
N SER A 41 -19.21 -11.60 9.49
CA SER A 41 -19.56 -10.65 10.56
C SER A 41 -18.39 -9.80 11.07
N ALA A 42 -17.16 -10.05 10.60
CA ALA A 42 -15.99 -9.29 11.03
C ALA A 42 -15.87 -7.98 10.24
N SER A 43 -15.94 -6.84 10.93
CA SER A 43 -15.77 -5.50 10.36
C SER A 43 -14.45 -4.83 10.75
N SER A 44 -13.67 -5.49 11.60
CA SER A 44 -12.41 -5.00 12.13
C SER A 44 -11.39 -6.12 12.21
N CYS A 45 -10.12 -5.75 12.17
CA CYS A 45 -9.02 -6.69 12.25
C CYS A 45 -7.90 -6.21 13.15
N GLN A 46 -7.37 -7.12 13.96
CA GLN A 46 -6.20 -6.87 14.79
C GLN A 46 -4.95 -7.02 13.92
N VAL A 47 -4.38 -5.89 13.53
CA VAL A 47 -3.28 -5.80 12.55
C VAL A 47 -2.03 -5.11 13.10
N ALA A 48 -2.03 -4.78 14.39
CA ALA A 48 -0.89 -4.19 15.12
C ALA A 48 0.38 -5.04 15.09
N ALA A 49 0.27 -6.37 14.93
CA ALA A 49 1.42 -7.27 14.84
C ALA A 49 2.19 -7.15 13.51
N ALA A 50 1.62 -6.49 12.49
CA ALA A 50 2.26 -6.35 11.19
C ALA A 50 3.44 -5.36 11.19
N GLY A 51 3.46 -4.38 12.12
CA GLY A 51 4.50 -3.34 12.11
C GLY A 51 4.50 -2.56 10.79
N ASP A 52 5.65 -2.52 10.09
CA ASP A 52 5.84 -1.94 8.75
C ASP A 52 5.61 -2.95 7.62
N ALA A 53 5.40 -4.22 7.98
CA ALA A 53 5.18 -5.24 6.99
C ALA A 53 3.83 -5.03 6.29
N ALA A 54 3.77 -5.40 5.01
CA ALA A 54 2.55 -5.42 4.25
C ALA A 54 1.54 -6.35 4.92
N LEU A 55 0.41 -5.77 5.29
CA LEU A 55 -0.65 -6.48 5.95
C LEU A 55 -1.41 -7.33 4.94
N GLN A 56 -1.58 -8.61 5.26
CA GLN A 56 -2.43 -9.51 4.47
C GLN A 56 -3.88 -9.42 4.98
N ILE A 57 -4.82 -9.14 4.08
CA ILE A 57 -6.27 -9.09 4.31
C ILE A 57 -6.92 -10.11 3.39
N VAL A 58 -7.78 -10.96 3.93
CA VAL A 58 -8.48 -12.01 3.21
C VAL A 58 -9.96 -11.88 3.51
N PHE A 59 -10.75 -11.51 2.52
CA PHE A 59 -12.20 -11.65 2.56
C PHE A 59 -12.54 -13.11 2.21
N ASN A 60 -13.29 -13.78 3.08
CA ASN A 60 -13.66 -15.20 2.93
C ASN A 60 -15.10 -15.46 3.38
N ALA A 61 -15.98 -14.47 3.21
CA ALA A 61 -17.39 -14.53 3.57
C ALA A 61 -18.27 -14.95 2.38
N ASN A 62 -17.75 -14.92 1.15
CA ASN A 62 -18.48 -14.99 -0.11
C ASN A 62 -19.68 -14.03 -0.17
N ALA A 63 -19.54 -12.88 0.47
CA ALA A 63 -20.58 -11.87 0.62
C ALA A 63 -19.94 -10.48 0.77
N ALA A 64 -20.71 -9.44 0.45
CA ALA A 64 -20.27 -8.05 0.61
C ALA A 64 -19.83 -7.77 2.05
N THR A 65 -18.53 -7.51 2.23
CA THR A 65 -17.92 -7.29 3.54
C THR A 65 -17.07 -6.03 3.51
N ALA A 66 -17.14 -5.22 4.57
CA ALA A 66 -16.35 -4.01 4.72
C ALA A 66 -15.38 -4.13 5.89
N LEU A 67 -14.09 -3.96 5.61
CA LEU A 67 -13.05 -3.79 6.61
C LEU A 67 -12.85 -2.30 6.90
N THR A 68 -12.96 -1.89 8.16
CA THR A 68 -12.53 -0.55 8.57
C THR A 68 -11.14 -0.59 9.20
N LEU A 69 -10.20 0.11 8.58
CA LEU A 69 -8.84 0.35 9.06
C LEU A 69 -8.79 1.70 9.80
N ASP A 70 -8.81 1.64 11.13
CA ASP A 70 -8.47 2.79 11.96
C ASP A 70 -6.97 2.76 12.24
N MET A 71 -6.19 3.48 11.43
CA MET A 71 -4.75 3.52 11.58
C MET A 71 -4.32 4.21 12.89
N SER A 72 -5.17 5.02 13.54
CA SER A 72 -4.84 5.62 14.84
C SER A 72 -4.93 4.62 16.00
N SER A 73 -5.58 3.48 15.77
CA SER A 73 -5.77 2.43 16.77
C SER A 73 -4.49 1.63 17.00
N THR A 74 -4.21 1.33 18.26
CA THR A 74 -3.14 0.40 18.66
C THR A 74 -3.41 -1.05 18.26
N THR A 75 -4.63 -1.34 17.79
CA THR A 75 -5.00 -2.63 17.20
C THR A 75 -4.65 -2.69 15.72
N THR A 76 -4.42 -1.55 15.06
CA THR A 76 -4.12 -1.46 13.62
C THR A 76 -2.67 -1.08 13.37
N CYS A 77 -2.15 -0.18 14.21
CA CYS A 77 -0.76 0.23 14.27
C CYS A 77 -0.14 -0.24 15.59
N SER A 78 1.18 -0.42 15.63
CA SER A 78 1.89 -0.72 16.87
C SER A 78 1.56 0.30 17.97
N ALA A 79 1.49 -0.16 19.23
CA ALA A 79 1.29 0.71 20.39
C ALA A 79 2.35 1.82 20.53
N SER A 80 3.58 1.58 20.04
CA SER A 80 4.65 2.59 20.00
C SER A 80 4.41 3.69 18.96
N GLY A 81 3.54 3.47 17.97
CA GLY A 81 3.20 4.43 16.91
C GLY A 81 4.37 4.78 15.96
N ILE A 82 5.50 4.08 16.09
CA ILE A 82 6.69 4.24 15.22
C ILE A 82 6.48 3.50 13.91
N VAL A 83 5.61 2.49 13.88
CA VAL A 83 5.48 1.63 12.72
C VAL A 83 4.02 1.22 12.49
N CYS A 84 3.53 1.50 11.29
CA CYS A 84 2.18 1.23 10.82
C CYS A 84 2.25 0.59 9.43
N PRO A 85 1.35 -0.35 9.11
CA PRO A 85 1.29 -0.90 7.76
C PRO A 85 0.84 0.21 6.79
N GLN A 86 1.63 0.43 5.75
CA GLN A 86 1.27 1.32 4.64
C GLN A 86 0.89 0.53 3.38
N VAL A 87 1.20 -0.77 3.37
CA VAL A 87 0.92 -1.66 2.24
C VAL A 87 -0.10 -2.70 2.71
N PHE A 88 -1.15 -2.86 1.91
CA PHE A 88 -2.26 -3.78 2.16
C PHE A 88 -2.36 -4.76 0.99
N MET A 89 -2.07 -6.02 1.26
CA MET A 89 -2.25 -7.13 0.32
C MET A 89 -3.62 -7.75 0.58
N VAL A 90 -4.55 -7.54 -0.35
CA VAL A 90 -5.95 -7.92 -0.19
C VAL A 90 -6.27 -9.07 -1.14
N THR A 91 -6.86 -10.13 -0.59
CA THR A 91 -7.55 -11.18 -1.35
C THR A 91 -9.05 -10.96 -1.19
N SER A 92 -9.72 -10.64 -2.29
CA SER A 92 -11.17 -10.43 -2.31
C SER A 92 -11.88 -11.63 -2.92
N ASP A 93 -12.97 -12.07 -2.29
CA ASP A 93 -13.86 -13.13 -2.76
C ASP A 93 -15.15 -12.58 -3.41
N HIS A 94 -15.52 -11.33 -3.13
CA HIS A 94 -16.74 -10.69 -3.62
C HIS A 94 -16.47 -9.28 -4.18
N SER A 95 -17.11 -8.90 -5.29
CA SER A 95 -16.84 -7.62 -5.98
C SER A 95 -17.24 -6.37 -5.19
N GLU A 96 -18.10 -6.54 -4.18
CA GLU A 96 -18.57 -5.48 -3.28
C GLU A 96 -17.77 -5.43 -1.96
N ASN A 97 -16.64 -6.13 -1.87
CA ASN A 97 -15.76 -5.99 -0.71
C ASN A 97 -15.13 -4.60 -0.67
N VAL A 98 -15.02 -4.07 0.54
CA VAL A 98 -14.54 -2.71 0.79
C VAL A 98 -13.43 -2.71 1.82
N VAL A 99 -12.35 -2.00 1.52
CA VAL A 99 -11.38 -1.57 2.53
C VAL A 99 -11.58 -0.08 2.77
N LYS A 100 -12.00 0.28 3.97
CA LYS A 100 -12.23 1.66 4.40
C LYS A 100 -11.08 2.15 5.27
N LEU A 101 -10.48 3.28 4.92
CA LEU A 101 -9.51 3.96 5.77
C LEU A 101 -10.24 5.03 6.59
N SER A 102 -10.51 4.76 7.87
CA SER A 102 -11.29 5.71 8.71
C SER A 102 -10.47 6.86 9.26
N LYS A 103 -9.16 6.66 9.44
CA LYS A 103 -8.23 7.69 9.89
C LYS A 103 -6.89 7.59 9.20
N CYS A 104 -6.34 8.72 8.76
CA CYS A 104 -4.94 8.82 8.35
C CYS A 104 -4.08 8.73 9.63
N SER A 105 -3.43 7.62 9.96
CA SER A 105 -2.62 7.63 11.19
C SER A 105 -1.37 8.44 11.07
N TYR A 106 -1.07 9.14 12.14
CA TYR A 106 0.13 9.91 12.25
C TYR A 106 1.33 9.07 12.67
N TYR A 107 2.49 9.31 12.06
CA TYR A 107 3.76 8.94 12.66
C TYR A 107 3.92 9.80 13.92
N LYS A 108 3.70 9.24 15.12
CA LYS A 108 3.63 10.00 16.41
C LYS A 108 4.82 10.94 16.68
N GLN A 109 5.91 10.83 15.91
CA GLN A 109 7.13 11.61 16.05
C GLN A 109 7.31 12.77 15.06
N ALA A 110 6.45 12.95 14.05
CA ALA A 110 6.60 14.17 13.28
C ALA A 110 6.16 15.38 14.13
N ASP A 111 6.65 16.57 13.82
CA ASP A 111 6.33 17.81 14.56
C ASP A 111 5.58 18.83 13.69
N TYR A 112 5.01 18.40 12.55
CA TYR A 112 4.35 19.29 11.61
C TYR A 112 2.81 19.17 11.72
N SER A 113 2.09 20.19 11.26
CA SER A 113 0.62 20.27 11.34
C SER A 113 -0.09 19.77 10.08
N THR A 114 0.68 19.41 9.05
CA THR A 114 0.21 18.92 7.76
C THR A 114 1.04 17.70 7.35
N HIS A 115 0.35 16.58 7.13
CA HIS A 115 0.98 15.33 6.71
C HIS A 115 0.31 14.75 5.49
N LEU A 116 1.15 14.11 4.67
CA LEU A 116 0.74 13.29 3.56
C LEU A 116 1.24 11.87 3.82
N LEU A 117 0.34 10.90 3.83
CA LEU A 117 0.69 9.50 4.01
C LEU A 117 0.32 8.72 2.78
N THR A 118 1.24 7.90 2.29
CA THR A 118 0.99 7.02 1.16
C THR A 118 0.53 5.67 1.68
N TYR A 119 -0.56 5.18 1.10
CA TYR A 119 -1.09 3.84 1.30
C TYR A 119 -1.17 3.11 -0.02
N THR A 120 -0.70 1.87 -0.04
CA THR A 120 -0.71 1.01 -1.21
C THR A 120 -1.68 -0.12 -0.98
N PHE A 121 -2.69 -0.24 -1.85
CA PHE A 121 -3.66 -1.32 -1.86
C PHE A 121 -3.38 -2.22 -3.05
N MET A 122 -3.05 -3.47 -2.78
CA MET A 122 -2.73 -4.48 -3.78
C MET A 122 -3.79 -5.56 -3.74
N ASN A 123 -4.40 -5.87 -4.89
CA ASN A 123 -5.25 -7.05 -5.01
C ASN A 123 -4.40 -8.24 -5.47
N VAL A 124 -4.15 -9.16 -4.54
CA VAL A 124 -3.45 -10.43 -4.83
C VAL A 124 -4.41 -11.59 -5.07
N GLY A 125 -5.72 -11.34 -4.99
CA GLY A 125 -6.76 -12.29 -5.36
C GLY A 125 -6.90 -12.46 -6.87
N ALA A 126 -7.56 -13.54 -7.28
CA ALA A 126 -7.67 -13.93 -8.69
C ALA A 126 -8.96 -13.47 -9.38
N SER A 127 -10.07 -13.32 -8.64
CA SER A 127 -11.41 -13.25 -9.24
C SER A 127 -12.12 -11.92 -9.01
N SER A 128 -12.04 -11.36 -7.80
CA SER A 128 -12.91 -10.26 -7.40
C SER A 128 -12.10 -8.99 -7.15
N ALA A 129 -12.59 -7.87 -7.67
CA ALA A 129 -12.09 -6.54 -7.29
C ALA A 129 -12.51 -6.22 -5.84
N PHE A 130 -11.92 -5.17 -5.27
CA PHE A 130 -12.43 -4.54 -4.06
C PHE A 130 -12.38 -3.01 -4.23
N ALA A 131 -13.24 -2.31 -3.48
CA ALA A 131 -13.23 -0.86 -3.42
C ALA A 131 -12.44 -0.34 -2.23
N VAL A 132 -11.80 0.82 -2.39
CA VAL A 132 -11.16 1.57 -1.32
C VAL A 132 -12.04 2.77 -1.00
N HIS A 133 -12.47 2.87 0.25
CA HIS A 133 -13.29 3.98 0.75
C HIS A 133 -12.49 4.83 1.74
N ASP A 134 -12.85 6.11 1.84
CA ASP A 134 -12.40 6.96 2.93
C ASP A 134 -13.38 6.97 4.11
N ASP A 135 -13.08 7.79 5.12
CA ASP A 135 -13.85 7.93 6.35
C ASP A 135 -15.29 8.44 6.11
N HIS A 136 -15.50 9.21 5.05
CA HIS A 136 -16.80 9.72 4.56
C HIS A 136 -17.61 8.66 3.81
N ASN A 137 -17.12 7.42 3.72
CA ASN A 137 -17.73 6.32 2.97
C ASN A 137 -17.84 6.60 1.46
N VAL A 138 -16.96 7.44 0.93
CA VAL A 138 -16.88 7.73 -0.50
C VAL A 138 -15.89 6.77 -1.15
N GLY A 139 -16.31 6.08 -2.21
CA GLY A 139 -15.42 5.24 -3.02
C GLY A 139 -14.35 6.08 -3.71
N ARG A 140 -13.08 5.80 -3.42
CA ARG A 140 -11.91 6.53 -3.94
C ARG A 140 -11.15 5.77 -5.01
N ALA A 141 -11.19 4.45 -4.96
CA ALA A 141 -10.61 3.60 -5.99
C ALA A 141 -11.30 2.24 -6.04
N VAL A 142 -11.19 1.59 -7.19
CA VAL A 142 -11.41 0.15 -7.34
C VAL A 142 -10.06 -0.48 -7.67
N VAL A 143 -9.76 -1.61 -7.01
CA VAL A 143 -8.53 -2.38 -7.19
C VAL A 143 -8.86 -3.72 -7.84
N PRO A 144 -8.78 -3.83 -9.19
CA PRO A 144 -8.95 -5.09 -9.90
C PRO A 144 -7.98 -6.19 -9.45
N PRO A 145 -8.29 -7.48 -9.64
CA PRO A 145 -7.36 -8.59 -9.46
C PRO A 145 -6.01 -8.35 -10.13
N GLY A 146 -4.91 -8.64 -9.43
CA GLY A 146 -3.54 -8.49 -9.94
C GLY A 146 -3.06 -7.03 -10.08
N SER A 147 -3.80 -6.06 -9.55
CA SER A 147 -3.47 -4.64 -9.68
C SER A 147 -3.15 -3.97 -8.33
N ILE A 148 -2.59 -2.76 -8.43
CA ILE A 148 -2.20 -1.94 -7.29
C ILE A 148 -2.82 -0.55 -7.44
N ARG A 149 -3.25 0.03 -6.32
CA ARG A 149 -3.63 1.45 -6.20
C ARG A 149 -2.83 2.09 -5.10
N GLU A 150 -2.18 3.21 -5.42
CA GLU A 150 -1.55 4.07 -4.42
C GLU A 150 -2.46 5.24 -4.12
N CYS A 151 -2.68 5.48 -2.83
CA CYS A 151 -3.52 6.55 -2.34
C CYS A 151 -2.76 7.42 -1.34
N PHE A 152 -2.99 8.72 -1.41
CA PHE A 152 -2.46 9.70 -0.49
C PHE A 152 -3.55 10.12 0.48
N CYS A 153 -3.30 9.95 1.76
CA CYS A 153 -4.15 10.41 2.83
C CYS A 153 -3.65 11.78 3.27
N HIS A 154 -4.46 12.81 3.05
CA HIS A 154 -4.20 14.17 3.47
C HIS A 154 -5.15 14.53 4.61
N CYS A 155 -4.59 15.19 5.63
CA CYS A 155 -5.30 15.71 6.79
C CYS A 155 -4.89 17.17 7.00
N SER A 156 -5.87 18.06 7.16
CA SER A 156 -5.64 19.42 7.65
C SER A 156 -5.77 19.41 9.18
N GLY A 157 -4.66 19.50 9.92
CA GLY A 157 -4.66 19.43 11.40
C GLY A 157 -4.41 18.01 11.91
N THR A 158 -5.22 17.53 12.86
CA THR A 158 -4.99 16.20 13.48
C THR A 158 -5.52 15.07 12.60
N CYS A 159 -4.62 14.19 12.17
CA CYS A 159 -4.94 13.03 11.34
C CYS A 159 -5.66 11.90 12.14
N ALA A 160 -5.71 12.04 13.48
CA ALA A 160 -6.47 11.18 14.37
C ALA A 160 -8.00 11.40 14.34
N THR A 161 -8.48 12.47 13.70
CA THR A 161 -9.92 12.76 13.59
C THR A 161 -10.42 12.26 12.25
N GLY A 162 -11.46 11.41 12.24
CA GLY A 162 -11.99 10.79 11.01
C GLY A 162 -12.32 11.84 9.96
N THR A 163 -13.17 12.80 10.31
CA THR A 163 -13.79 13.80 9.41
C THR A 163 -12.82 14.76 8.71
N ASN A 164 -11.54 14.77 9.08
CA ASN A 164 -10.54 15.67 8.49
C ASN A 164 -9.70 15.00 7.41
N ASN A 165 -9.96 13.72 7.14
CA ASN A 165 -9.16 12.93 6.22
C ASN A 165 -9.76 12.98 4.81
N ARG A 166 -8.87 13.09 3.83
CA ARG A 166 -9.22 12.93 2.42
C ARG A 166 -8.23 11.97 1.80
N LEU A 167 -8.76 10.92 1.20
CA LEU A 167 -7.96 9.92 0.49
C LEU A 167 -8.01 10.19 -1.01
N TYR A 168 -6.84 10.41 -1.60
CA TYR A 168 -6.64 10.69 -3.02
C TYR A 168 -5.92 9.52 -3.67
N CYS A 169 -6.64 8.70 -4.42
CA CYS A 169 -6.04 7.55 -5.09
C CYS A 169 -5.60 7.91 -6.52
N THR A 170 -4.38 7.55 -6.86
CA THR A 170 -3.84 7.74 -8.21
C THR A 170 -3.95 6.47 -9.03
N HIS A 171 -4.21 6.63 -10.32
CA HIS A 171 -3.99 5.58 -11.29
C HIS A 171 -2.53 5.62 -11.71
N ILE A 172 -1.72 4.67 -11.21
CA ILE A 172 -0.48 4.35 -11.90
C ILE A 172 -0.87 3.51 -13.12
N SER A 173 -1.08 4.19 -14.24
CA SER A 173 -1.16 3.54 -15.55
C SER A 173 0.26 3.46 -16.08
N THR A 174 0.95 2.35 -15.86
CA THR A 174 2.14 2.02 -16.66
C THR A 174 1.63 1.67 -18.06
N ARG A 175 1.62 2.65 -18.95
CA ARG A 175 1.60 2.40 -20.40
C ARG A 175 2.88 1.72 -20.83
#